data_AF-A0A923TES3-F1
#
_entry.id   AF-A0A923TES3-F1
#
_cell.length_a   1.000
_cell.length_b   1.000
_cell.length_c   1.000
_cell.angle_alpha   90.00
_cell.angle_beta   90.00
_cell.angle_gamma   90.00
#
_symmetry.space_group_name_H-M   'P 1'
#
loop_
_entity.id
_entity.type
_entity.pdbx_description
1 polymer ?
#
loop_
_entity_poly.entity_id
_entity_poly.type
_entity_poly.pdbx_seq_one_letter_code
_entity_poly.pdbx_strand_id
1 'polypeptide(L)'
;AAAMPKYNPPKPAPPPKPIEEQPDLRETDKPKNGIVRLPNYVVRDSRPPVFRERDINTQQGMADIAMKKYSTEASRALNRFTIPIFGQTQEQRALAQYTEDERLRNIGDLNDAAAMISARDKEQGAYIKRDIQATTMRTDDFGWQNKK
;
A
#
# COMPACT_ATOMS: atom_id res chain seq x y z
N ALA A 1 -88.32 -10.27 58.96
CA ALA A 1 -87.90 -10.30 57.55
C ALA A 1 -86.39 -10.39 57.49
N ALA A 2 -85.84 -11.36 56.74
CA ALA A 2 -84.43 -11.69 56.71
C ALA A 2 -83.60 -10.61 55.99
N ALA A 3 -82.49 -10.18 56.59
CA ALA A 3 -81.51 -9.32 55.94
C ALA A 3 -80.58 -10.19 55.07
N MET A 4 -80.75 -10.13 53.75
CA MET A 4 -79.85 -10.81 52.82
C MET A 4 -78.45 -10.15 52.87
N PRO A 5 -77.35 -10.92 52.89
CA PRO A 5 -76.01 -10.35 52.85
C PRO A 5 -75.76 -9.67 51.49
N LYS A 6 -75.27 -8.43 51.54
CA LYS A 6 -75.04 -7.61 50.35
C LYS A 6 -73.80 -8.11 49.60
N TYR A 7 -73.99 -8.50 48.33
CA TYR A 7 -72.91 -8.95 47.45
C TYR A 7 -71.92 -7.81 47.18
N ASN A 8 -70.62 -8.11 47.36
CA ASN A 8 -69.54 -7.19 47.06
C ASN A 8 -68.73 -7.77 45.88
N PRO A 9 -68.82 -7.21 44.66
CA PRO A 9 -68.15 -7.78 43.51
C PRO A 9 -66.62 -7.74 43.70
N PRO A 10 -65.88 -8.76 43.22
CA PRO A 10 -64.42 -8.73 43.24
C PRO A 10 -63.92 -7.50 42.46
N LYS A 11 -62.95 -6.79 43.05
CA LYS A 11 -62.37 -5.59 42.43
C LYS A 11 -61.84 -5.95 41.03
N PRO A 12 -62.09 -5.11 40.00
CA PRO A 12 -61.55 -5.34 38.67
C PRO A 12 -60.04 -5.57 38.73
N ALA A 13 -59.55 -6.59 38.02
CA ALA A 13 -58.13 -6.88 37.97
C ALA A 13 -57.35 -5.64 37.47
N PRO A 14 -56.18 -5.35 38.06
CA PRO A 14 -55.37 -4.21 37.62
C PRO A 14 -55.00 -4.37 36.14
N PRO A 15 -54.92 -3.26 35.38
CA PRO A 15 -54.57 -3.31 33.98
C PRO A 15 -53.23 -4.03 33.79
N PRO A 16 -53.08 -4.85 32.74
CA PRO A 16 -51.84 -5.54 32.47
C PRO A 16 -50.71 -4.51 32.37
N LYS A 17 -49.60 -4.77 33.06
CA LYS A 17 -48.41 -3.92 33.00
C LYS A 17 -47.99 -3.76 31.53
N PRO A 18 -47.57 -2.55 31.09
CA PRO A 18 -47.05 -2.36 29.74
C PRO A 18 -45.96 -3.40 29.48
N ILE A 19 -46.13 -4.16 28.41
CA ILE A 19 -45.07 -5.05 27.92
C ILE A 19 -43.94 -4.13 27.51
N GLU A 20 -42.85 -4.11 28.27
CA GLU A 20 -41.61 -3.51 27.82
C GLU A 20 -41.24 -4.21 26.51
N GLU A 21 -41.30 -3.48 25.39
CA GLU A 21 -40.79 -3.96 24.12
C GLU A 21 -39.34 -4.36 24.36
N GLN A 22 -39.09 -5.67 24.34
CA GLN A 22 -37.74 -6.18 24.46
C GLN A 22 -36.93 -5.55 23.32
N PRO A 23 -35.77 -4.94 23.60
CA PRO A 23 -34.97 -4.30 22.56
C PRO A 23 -34.61 -5.37 21.52
N ASP A 24 -34.96 -5.11 20.26
CA ASP A 24 -34.62 -6.00 19.16
C ASP A 24 -33.09 -6.13 19.10
N LEU A 25 -32.58 -7.35 19.27
CA LEU A 25 -31.15 -7.66 19.26
C LEU A 25 -30.48 -7.29 17.91
N ARG A 26 -31.26 -7.04 16.85
CA ARG A 26 -30.77 -6.53 15.56
C ARG A 26 -30.37 -5.07 15.59
N GLU A 27 -30.84 -4.30 16.57
CA GLU A 27 -30.46 -2.89 16.74
C GLU A 27 -29.16 -2.73 17.55
N THR A 28 -28.72 -3.78 18.23
CA THR A 28 -27.54 -3.78 19.10
C THR A 28 -26.22 -3.83 18.32
N ASP A 29 -26.24 -4.24 17.06
CA ASP A 29 -25.05 -4.34 16.19
C ASP A 29 -24.79 -3.06 15.37
N LYS A 30 -25.55 -1.99 15.62
CA LYS A 30 -25.31 -0.68 15.01
C LYS A 30 -24.24 0.05 15.84
N PRO A 31 -23.14 0.52 15.24
CA PRO A 31 -22.18 1.34 15.97
C PRO A 31 -22.88 2.60 16.49
N LYS A 32 -22.52 3.06 17.71
CA LYS A 32 -23.11 4.23 18.41
C LYS A 32 -23.27 5.49 17.56
N ASN A 33 -22.53 5.57 16.45
CA ASN A 33 -22.44 6.72 15.57
C ASN A 33 -23.47 6.67 14.42
N GLY A 34 -24.31 5.62 14.32
CA GLY A 34 -25.32 5.46 13.25
C GLY A 34 -24.76 5.18 11.86
N ILE A 35 -23.43 5.16 11.69
CA ILE A 35 -22.76 4.91 10.41
C ILE A 35 -22.70 3.39 10.17
N VAL A 36 -23.44 2.89 9.18
CA VAL A 36 -23.35 1.50 8.73
C VAL A 36 -21.93 1.24 8.21
N ARG A 37 -21.18 0.37 8.91
CA ARG A 37 -19.84 -0.04 8.49
C ARG A 37 -19.98 -1.18 7.50
N LEU A 38 -19.46 -1.00 6.29
CA LEU A 38 -19.41 -2.07 5.31
C LEU A 38 -18.45 -3.17 5.79
N PRO A 39 -18.74 -4.45 5.53
CA PRO A 39 -17.81 -5.54 5.81
C PRO A 39 -16.53 -5.41 4.98
N ASN A 40 -15.41 -5.86 5.55
CA ASN A 40 -14.13 -5.87 4.86
C ASN A 40 -14.14 -6.95 3.77
N TYR A 41 -14.11 -6.55 2.51
CA TYR A 41 -13.94 -7.46 1.39
C TYR A 41 -12.47 -7.55 0.97
N VAL A 42 -11.99 -8.75 0.70
CA VAL A 42 -10.66 -9.00 0.12
C VAL A 42 -10.86 -9.58 -1.27
N VAL A 43 -10.29 -8.93 -2.28
CA VAL A 43 -10.24 -9.49 -3.64
C VAL A 43 -9.27 -10.67 -3.62
N ARG A 44 -9.79 -11.87 -3.86
CA ARG A 44 -8.99 -13.11 -3.91
C ARG A 44 -8.43 -13.42 -5.30
N ASP A 45 -8.73 -12.58 -6.28
CA ASP A 45 -8.30 -12.82 -7.65
C ASP A 45 -6.80 -12.54 -7.82
N SER A 46 -6.17 -13.26 -8.76
CA SER A 46 -4.75 -13.04 -9.04
C SER A 46 -4.57 -11.67 -9.66
N ARG A 47 -3.63 -10.87 -9.14
CA ARG A 47 -3.26 -9.60 -9.77
C ARG A 47 -2.75 -9.88 -11.19
N PRO A 48 -3.26 -9.19 -12.23
CA PRO A 48 -2.72 -9.35 -13.57
C PRO A 48 -1.23 -8.98 -13.58
N PRO A 49 -0.42 -9.66 -14.41
CA PRO A 49 1.00 -9.36 -14.50
C PRO A 49 1.19 -7.91 -14.96
N VAL A 50 2.01 -7.16 -14.23
CA VAL A 50 2.45 -5.82 -14.65
C VAL A 50 3.74 -6.00 -15.43
N PHE A 51 3.65 -5.92 -16.76
CA PHE A 51 4.83 -6.04 -17.62
C PHE A 51 5.69 -4.78 -17.53
N ARG A 52 7.00 -4.97 -17.30
CA ARG A 52 7.98 -3.89 -17.39
C ARG A 52 8.54 -3.83 -18.81
N GLU A 53 9.12 -2.68 -19.18
CA GLU A 53 9.75 -2.52 -20.51
C GLU A 53 10.82 -3.59 -20.76
N ARG A 54 11.57 -3.97 -19.72
CA ARG A 54 12.58 -5.05 -19.76
C ARG A 54 12.02 -6.47 -19.93
N ASP A 55 10.76 -6.70 -19.58
CA ASP A 55 10.12 -8.02 -19.69
C ASP A 55 9.52 -8.22 -21.09
N ILE A 56 9.30 -7.13 -21.83
CA ILE A 56 8.70 -7.12 -23.16
C ILE A 56 9.78 -7.04 -24.26
N ASN A 57 10.82 -6.24 -24.05
CA ASN A 57 11.79 -5.93 -25.09
C ASN A 57 13.02 -6.84 -25.07
N THR A 58 13.57 -7.08 -26.26
CA THR A 58 14.89 -7.69 -26.39
C THR A 58 16.00 -6.74 -25.91
N GLN A 59 17.22 -7.25 -25.72
CA GLN A 59 18.36 -6.41 -25.32
C GLN A 59 18.61 -5.24 -26.29
N GLN A 60 18.44 -5.48 -27.60
CA GLN A 60 18.57 -4.45 -28.63
C GLN A 60 17.42 -3.43 -28.53
N GLY A 61 16.17 -3.88 -28.38
CA GLY A 61 15.04 -2.99 -28.18
C GLY A 61 15.18 -2.13 -26.91
N MET A 62 15.78 -2.67 -25.85
CA MET A 62 16.10 -1.92 -24.65
C MET A 62 17.17 -0.86 -24.88
N ALA A 63 18.21 -1.16 -25.68
CA ALA A 63 19.21 -0.17 -26.06
C ALA A 63 18.59 0.98 -26.87
N ASP A 64 17.68 0.68 -27.80
CA ASP A 64 16.96 1.69 -28.58
C ASP A 64 16.06 2.58 -27.72
N ILE A 65 15.31 1.97 -26.79
CA ILE A 65 14.46 2.70 -25.82
C ILE A 65 15.33 3.58 -24.92
N ALA A 66 16.44 3.04 -24.40
CA ALA A 66 17.36 3.78 -23.56
C ALA A 66 18.01 4.93 -24.32
N MET A 67 18.47 4.70 -25.55
CA MET A 67 18.98 5.75 -26.43
C MET A 67 17.92 6.82 -26.69
N LYS A 68 16.68 6.46 -26.96
CA LYS A 68 15.60 7.44 -27.15
C LYS A 68 15.36 8.30 -25.91
N LYS A 69 15.51 7.73 -24.70
CA LYS A 69 15.30 8.46 -23.43
C LYS A 69 16.51 9.31 -23.02
N TYR A 70 17.73 8.82 -23.24
CA TYR A 70 18.94 9.41 -22.64
C TYR A 70 19.98 9.95 -23.66
N SER A 71 19.82 9.68 -24.97
CA SER A 71 20.74 10.20 -26.00
C SER A 71 20.38 11.63 -26.43
N THR A 72 20.46 12.57 -25.49
CA THR A 72 20.30 14.00 -25.78
C THR A 72 21.44 14.51 -26.67
N GLU A 73 21.20 15.61 -27.39
CA GLU A 73 22.24 16.26 -28.21
C GLU A 73 23.49 16.62 -27.38
N ALA A 74 23.29 17.06 -26.14
CA ALA A 74 24.37 17.31 -25.19
C ALA A 74 25.16 16.03 -24.84
N SER A 75 24.47 14.92 -24.56
CA SER A 75 25.12 13.62 -24.29
C SER A 75 25.93 13.14 -25.50
N ARG A 76 25.40 13.34 -26.72
CA ARG A 76 26.10 13.00 -27.97
C ARG A 76 27.33 13.87 -28.20
N ALA A 77 27.25 15.17 -27.91
CA ALA A 77 28.35 16.12 -28.06
C ALA A 77 29.48 15.85 -27.06
N LEU A 78 29.15 15.65 -25.78
CA LEU A 78 30.13 15.37 -24.73
C LEU A 78 30.84 14.03 -24.92
N ASN A 79 30.18 13.06 -25.56
CA ASN A 79 30.72 11.73 -25.82
C ASN A 79 31.25 11.53 -27.24
N ARG A 80 31.43 12.60 -28.01
CA ARG A 80 31.87 12.54 -29.41
C ARG A 80 33.26 11.91 -29.59
N PHE A 81 34.11 11.98 -28.56
CA PHE A 81 35.47 11.46 -28.57
C PHE A 81 35.64 10.11 -27.82
N THR A 82 34.54 9.37 -27.60
CA THR A 82 34.64 8.02 -27.01
C THR A 82 35.45 7.08 -27.91
N ILE A 83 36.54 6.52 -27.38
CA ILE A 83 37.39 5.57 -28.11
C ILE A 83 36.74 4.18 -27.99
N PRO A 84 36.29 3.54 -29.09
CA PRO A 84 35.51 2.29 -29.06
C PRO A 84 36.19 1.10 -28.37
N ILE A 85 37.50 1.17 -28.15
CA ILE A 85 38.33 0.08 -27.62
C ILE A 85 38.51 0.19 -26.09
N PHE A 86 38.38 1.40 -25.52
CA PHE A 86 38.62 1.65 -24.09
C PHE A 86 37.45 2.36 -23.39
N GLY A 87 36.36 2.66 -24.11
CA GLY A 87 35.20 3.38 -23.60
C GLY A 87 33.89 2.64 -23.77
N GLN A 88 32.92 2.91 -22.90
CA GLN A 88 31.54 2.48 -23.09
C GLN A 88 30.95 3.13 -24.34
N THR A 89 30.23 2.35 -25.16
CA THR A 89 29.47 2.90 -26.28
C THR A 89 28.32 3.78 -25.77
N GLN A 90 27.77 4.64 -26.63
CA GLN A 90 26.63 5.46 -26.22
C GLN A 90 25.42 4.62 -25.80
N GLU A 91 25.18 3.50 -26.49
CA GLU A 91 24.13 2.54 -26.15
C GLU A 91 24.35 1.90 -24.79
N GLN A 92 25.56 1.43 -24.50
CA GLN A 92 25.90 0.85 -23.20
C GLN A 92 25.73 1.86 -22.06
N ARG A 93 26.11 3.11 -22.30
CA ARG A 93 25.92 4.18 -21.32
C ARG A 93 24.45 4.51 -21.11
N ALA A 94 23.68 4.63 -22.19
CA ALA A 94 22.24 4.89 -22.10
C ALA A 94 21.54 3.75 -21.36
N LEU A 95 21.93 2.50 -21.62
CA LEU A 95 21.42 1.34 -20.90
C LEU A 95 21.81 1.37 -19.42
N ALA A 96 23.04 1.76 -19.09
CA ALA A 96 23.47 1.93 -17.70
C ALA A 96 22.65 3.02 -16.98
N GLN A 97 22.41 4.16 -17.63
CA GLN A 97 21.56 5.22 -17.10
C GLN A 97 20.12 4.74 -16.88
N TYR A 98 19.56 4.03 -17.86
CA TYR A 98 18.24 3.42 -17.73
C TYR A 98 18.15 2.49 -16.52
N THR A 99 19.14 1.61 -16.34
CA THR A 99 19.15 0.63 -15.25
C THR A 99 19.25 1.31 -13.87
N GLU A 100 20.00 2.40 -13.78
CA GLU A 100 20.10 3.18 -12.56
C GLU A 100 18.79 3.93 -12.27
N ASP A 101 18.17 4.53 -13.29
CA ASP A 101 16.86 5.16 -13.14
C ASP A 101 15.76 4.17 -12.71
N GLU A 102 15.73 2.96 -13.28
CA GLU A 102 14.83 1.89 -12.79
C GLU A 102 15.10 1.57 -11.32
N ARG A 103 16.37 1.46 -10.92
CA ARG A 103 16.75 1.21 -9.53
C ARG A 103 16.24 2.33 -8.62
N LEU A 104 16.45 3.59 -8.99
CA LEU A 104 16.01 4.75 -8.21
C LEU A 104 14.48 4.82 -8.11
N ARG A 105 13.75 4.50 -9.18
CA ARG A 105 12.28 4.41 -9.15
C ARG A 105 11.79 3.33 -8.21
N ASN A 106 12.36 2.13 -8.29
CA ASN A 106 12.01 1.04 -7.37
C ASN A 106 12.25 1.43 -5.91
N ILE A 107 13.34 2.16 -5.62
CA ILE A 107 13.61 2.69 -4.28
C ILE A 107 12.56 3.73 -3.86
N GLY A 108 12.17 4.62 -4.77
CA GLY A 108 11.09 5.58 -4.54
C GLY A 108 9.79 4.88 -4.17
N ASP A 109 9.35 3.91 -4.99
CA ASP A 109 8.13 3.14 -4.77
C ASP A 109 8.15 2.41 -3.41
N LEU A 110 9.29 1.84 -3.03
CA LEU A 110 9.46 1.19 -1.72
C LEU A 110 9.37 2.19 -0.57
N ASN A 111 9.94 3.38 -0.71
CA ASN A 111 9.85 4.44 0.30
C ASN A 111 8.41 4.96 0.45
N ASP A 112 7.69 5.11 -0.65
CA ASP A 112 6.29 5.52 -0.65
C ASP A 112 5.39 4.46 0.00
N ALA A 113 5.64 3.18 -0.31
CA ALA A 113 4.97 2.06 0.36
C ALA A 113 5.24 2.08 1.87
N ALA A 114 6.49 2.30 2.28
CA ALA A 114 6.84 2.42 3.70
C ALA A 114 6.15 3.62 4.36
N ALA A 115 6.00 4.75 3.65
CA ALA A 115 5.29 5.92 4.15
C ALA A 115 3.78 5.64 4.33
N MET A 116 3.15 4.92 3.40
CA MET A 116 1.74 4.50 3.53
C MET A 116 1.54 3.57 4.73
N ILE A 117 2.45 2.62 4.95
CA ILE A 117 2.41 1.72 6.11
C ILE A 117 2.60 2.51 7.41
N SER A 118 3.54 3.47 7.42
CA SER A 118 3.80 4.35 8.56
C SER A 118 2.56 5.13 9.04
N ALA A 119 1.59 5.38 8.14
CA ALA A 119 0.35 6.06 8.49
C ALA A 119 -0.59 5.20 9.37
N ARG A 120 -0.47 3.87 9.29
CA ARG A 120 -1.23 2.91 10.13
C ARG A 120 -0.39 2.39 11.29
N ASP A 121 0.87 2.03 11.03
CA ASP A 121 1.82 1.49 12.00
C ASP A 121 3.20 2.15 11.80
N LYS A 122 3.57 3.01 12.76
CA LYS A 122 4.83 3.77 12.71
C LYS A 122 6.06 2.89 12.92
N GLU A 123 5.97 1.86 13.75
CA GLU A 123 7.12 1.00 14.05
C GLU A 123 7.46 0.12 12.85
N GLN A 124 6.42 -0.49 12.25
CA GLN A 124 6.58 -1.27 11.03
C GLN A 124 7.09 -0.40 9.87
N GLY A 125 6.58 0.81 9.73
CA GLY A 125 7.07 1.76 8.73
C GLY A 125 8.54 2.16 8.92
N ALA A 126 8.98 2.39 10.16
CA ALA A 126 10.37 2.70 10.47
C ALA A 126 11.31 1.51 10.22
N TYR A 127 10.86 0.30 10.52
CA TYR A 127 11.59 -0.93 10.21
C TYR A 127 11.82 -1.08 8.70
N ILE A 128 10.76 -0.96 7.90
CA ILE A 128 10.84 -1.09 6.44
C ILE A 128 11.77 -0.04 5.84
N LYS A 129 11.71 1.22 6.30
CA LYS A 129 12.63 2.28 5.83
C LYS A 129 14.09 1.95 6.11
N ARG A 130 14.39 1.41 7.30
CA ARG A 130 15.75 0.99 7.64
C ARG A 130 16.24 -0.13 6.73
N ASP A 131 15.38 -1.10 6.44
CA ASP A 131 15.71 -2.24 5.59
C ASP A 131 15.95 -1.82 4.12
N ILE A 132 15.11 -0.90 3.60
CA ILE A 132 15.32 -0.27 2.28
C ILE A 132 16.68 0.42 2.23
N GLN A 133 17.02 1.22 3.25
CA GLN A 133 18.31 1.91 3.33
C GLN A 133 19.49 0.92 3.37
N ALA A 134 19.41 -0.10 4.22
CA ALA A 134 20.45 -1.12 4.35
C ALA A 134 20.67 -1.89 3.04
N THR A 135 19.60 -2.23 2.32
CA THR A 135 19.66 -2.99 1.06
C THR A 135 20.19 -2.14 -0.10
N THR A 136 19.93 -0.83 -0.09
CA THR A 136 20.21 0.05 -1.25
C THR A 136 21.49 0.85 -1.10
N MET A 137 22.01 0.98 0.12
CA MET A 137 23.33 1.57 0.37
C MET A 137 24.42 0.67 -0.21
N ARG A 138 25.24 1.24 -1.09
CA ARG A 138 26.49 0.62 -1.53
C ARG A 138 27.53 0.84 -0.43
N THR A 139 27.51 0.00 0.60
CA THR A 139 28.45 0.06 1.73
C THR A 139 29.90 -0.19 1.30
N ASP A 140 30.08 -0.94 0.20
CA ASP A 140 31.40 -1.42 -0.22
C ASP A 140 32.19 -0.42 -1.08
N ASP A 141 31.52 0.57 -1.70
CA ASP A 141 32.17 1.58 -2.56
C ASP A 141 32.88 2.68 -1.76
N PHE A 142 32.53 2.85 -0.47
CA PHE A 142 33.15 3.81 0.43
C PHE A 142 33.95 3.04 1.49
N GLY A 143 35.19 2.66 1.17
CA GLY A 143 36.13 1.90 2.01
C GLY A 143 36.57 2.55 3.33
N TRP A 144 35.69 3.30 3.99
CA TRP A 144 35.88 4.00 5.26
C TRP A 144 35.19 3.31 6.45
N GLN A 145 34.46 2.21 6.25
CA GLN A 145 33.97 1.40 7.37
C GLN A 145 35.10 0.50 7.87
N ASN A 146 35.89 1.11 8.76
CA ASN A 146 37.04 0.55 9.44
C ASN A 146 36.83 -0.89 9.91
N LYS A 147 37.82 -1.73 9.60
CA LYS A 147 38.14 -2.92 10.37
C LYS A 147 38.19 -2.58 11.86
N LYS A 148 37.38 -3.26 12.66
CA LYS A 148 37.68 -3.57 14.05
C LYS A 148 37.47 -5.07 14.25
#